data_AF-A0A531KDS3-F1
#
_entry.id   AF-A0A531KDS3-F1
#
_cell.length_a   1.000
_cell.length_b   1.000
_cell.length_c   1.000
_cell.angle_alpha   90.00
_cell.angle_beta   90.00
_cell.angle_gamma   90.00
#
_symmetry.space_group_name_H-M   'P 1'
#
loop_
_entity.id
_entity.type
_entity.pdbx_description
1 polymer ?
#
loop_
_entity_poly.entity_id
_entity_poly.type
_entity_poly.pdbx_seq_one_letter_code
_entity_poly.pdbx_strand_id
1 'polypeptide(L)'
;LNLAPGGIETLVRMREDLLARLPTSPDLAIVDADFTHLLSSWFNRGFLVLRRIDWSTPANILEKIIRYEAVHAIHTWDDLRRRIEPADRLCYAFFHPQLGDEPLIFVEVALTRAMPTTIAELLADERPPVPPRQATTAVFYSI
;
A
#
# COMPACT_ATOMS: atom_id res chain seq x y z
N LEU A 1 20.24 5.24 -16.82
CA LEU A 1 19.67 5.29 -15.46
C LEU A 1 18.88 4.03 -15.13
N ASN A 2 17.84 3.68 -15.90
CA ASN A 2 17.01 2.48 -15.64
C ASN A 2 17.78 1.14 -15.57
N LEU A 3 18.83 0.96 -16.38
CA LEU A 3 19.64 -0.27 -16.40
C LEU A 3 20.63 -0.42 -15.24
N ALA A 4 20.78 0.62 -14.41
CA ALA A 4 21.65 0.54 -13.24
C ALA A 4 20.97 -0.26 -12.12
N PRO A 5 21.72 -0.90 -11.21
CA PRO A 5 21.16 -1.47 -9.99
C PRO A 5 20.35 -0.42 -9.22
N GLY A 6 19.09 -0.73 -8.87
CA GLY A 6 18.20 0.24 -8.21
C GLY A 6 17.78 1.43 -9.09
N GLY A 7 17.95 1.34 -10.41
CA GLY A 7 17.70 2.44 -11.34
C GLY A 7 16.25 2.94 -11.31
N ILE A 8 15.27 2.05 -11.16
CA ILE A 8 13.85 2.43 -11.11
C ILE A 8 13.51 3.15 -9.81
N GLU A 9 13.96 2.62 -8.68
CA GLU A 9 13.79 3.29 -7.38
C GLU A 9 14.39 4.70 -7.41
N THR A 10 15.60 4.83 -7.98
CA THR A 10 16.26 6.14 -8.15
C THR A 10 15.42 7.07 -9.01
N LEU A 11 14.87 6.59 -10.13
CA LEU A 11 14.03 7.40 -11.03
C LEU A 11 12.70 7.82 -10.38
N VAL A 12 12.11 6.96 -9.55
CA VAL A 12 10.91 7.29 -8.76
C VAL A 12 11.23 8.41 -7.76
N ARG A 13 12.33 8.31 -7.02
CA ARG A 13 12.78 9.36 -6.09
C ARG A 13 13.13 10.68 -6.81
N MET A 14 13.78 10.61 -7.97
CA MET A 14 14.04 11.80 -8.79
C MET A 14 12.74 12.49 -9.23
N ARG A 15 11.69 11.71 -9.53
CA ARG A 15 10.38 12.27 -9.86
C ARG A 15 9.70 12.86 -8.64
N GLU A 16 9.82 12.25 -7.47
CA GLU A 16 9.34 12.82 -6.21
C GLU A 16 9.95 14.22 -5.97
N ASP A 17 11.27 14.34 -6.10
CA ASP A 17 11.97 15.62 -6.00
C ASP A 17 11.52 16.63 -7.06
N LEU A 18 11.28 16.16 -8.29
CA LEU A 18 10.76 16.98 -9.39
C LEU A 18 9.37 17.54 -9.06
N LEU A 19 8.46 16.67 -8.61
CA LEU A 19 7.08 17.04 -8.25
C LEU A 19 7.06 18.06 -7.11
N ALA A 20 7.94 17.91 -6.11
CA ALA A 20 8.07 18.87 -5.02
C ALA A 20 8.50 20.27 -5.48
N ARG A 21 9.23 20.38 -6.60
CA ARG A 21 9.75 21.64 -7.15
C ARG A 21 8.83 22.30 -8.17
N LEU A 22 7.93 21.55 -8.81
CA LEU A 22 6.99 22.04 -9.82
C LEU A 22 6.25 23.33 -9.42
N PRO A 23 5.74 23.50 -8.18
CA PRO A 23 5.04 24.74 -7.79
C PRO A 23 5.89 26.00 -7.93
N THR A 24 7.22 25.88 -7.81
CA THR A 24 8.18 26.99 -7.87
C THR A 24 8.98 27.03 -9.17
N SER A 25 8.82 26.04 -10.06
CA SER A 25 9.59 25.89 -11.29
C SER A 25 8.73 25.21 -12.36
N PRO A 26 7.71 25.90 -12.90
CA PRO A 26 6.72 25.31 -13.81
C PRO A 26 7.32 24.81 -15.13
N ASP A 27 8.47 25.35 -15.55
CA ASP A 27 9.20 24.90 -16.75
C ASP A 27 9.64 23.42 -16.65
N LEU A 28 9.70 22.86 -15.44
CA LEU A 28 10.01 21.46 -15.21
C LEU A 28 8.85 20.50 -15.56
N ALA A 29 7.65 21.02 -15.89
CA ALA A 29 6.51 20.19 -16.28
C ALA A 29 6.78 19.30 -17.50
N ILE A 30 7.62 19.76 -18.44
CA ILE A 30 8.02 18.94 -19.59
C ILE A 30 8.82 17.70 -19.17
N VAL A 31 9.65 17.83 -18.13
CA VAL A 31 10.43 16.72 -17.59
C VAL A 31 9.50 15.72 -16.88
N ASP A 32 8.49 16.20 -16.15
CA ASP A 32 7.51 15.31 -15.50
C ASP A 32 6.65 14.56 -16.52
N ALA A 33 6.34 15.17 -17.67
CA ALA A 33 5.65 14.49 -18.76
C ALA A 33 6.46 13.30 -19.28
N ASP A 34 7.78 13.44 -19.46
CA ASP A 34 8.67 12.35 -19.86
C ASP A 34 8.76 11.25 -18.78
N PHE A 35 8.87 11.63 -17.51
CA PHE A 35 8.80 10.67 -16.40
C PHE A 35 7.48 9.89 -16.41
N THR A 36 6.36 10.58 -16.60
CA THR A 36 5.03 9.97 -16.68
C THR A 36 4.96 8.96 -17.81
N HIS A 37 5.45 9.31 -19.00
CA HIS A 37 5.46 8.41 -20.15
C HIS A 37 6.28 7.14 -19.87
N LEU A 38 7.52 7.30 -19.38
CA LEU A 38 8.41 6.17 -19.11
C LEU A 38 7.90 5.27 -17.98
N LEU A 39 7.48 5.86 -16.86
CA LEU A 39 6.97 5.12 -15.71
C LEU A 39 5.65 4.41 -16.05
N SER A 40 4.79 5.00 -16.87
CA SER A 40 3.55 4.32 -17.30
C SER A 40 3.82 3.06 -18.13
N SER A 41 4.92 3.05 -18.89
CA SER A 41 5.35 1.87 -19.64
C SER A 41 5.98 0.80 -18.75
N TRP A 42 6.82 1.21 -17.78
CA TRP A 42 7.52 0.28 -16.89
C TRP A 42 6.62 -0.31 -15.81
N PHE A 43 5.74 0.50 -15.20
CA PHE A 43 4.75 0.06 -14.21
C PHE A 43 3.47 -0.45 -14.87
N ASN A 44 3.62 -1.28 -15.91
CA ASN A 44 2.48 -1.88 -16.58
C ASN A 44 1.75 -2.83 -15.62
N ARG A 45 0.41 -2.72 -15.56
CA ARG A 45 -0.47 -3.57 -14.77
C ARG A 45 -0.23 -5.08 -14.94
N GLY A 46 0.28 -5.52 -16.09
CA GLY A 46 0.59 -6.93 -16.36
C GLY A 46 1.73 -7.49 -15.51
N PHE A 47 2.56 -6.64 -14.90
CA PHE A 47 3.66 -7.05 -14.02
C PHE A 47 3.36 -6.84 -12.53
N LEU A 48 2.19 -6.29 -12.19
CA LEU A 48 1.80 -6.12 -10.81
C LEU A 48 1.37 -7.45 -10.22
N VAL A 49 2.04 -7.85 -9.13
CA VAL A 49 1.74 -9.07 -8.41
C VAL A 49 1.00 -8.72 -7.13
N LEU A 50 -0.24 -9.16 -7.01
CA LEU A 50 -1.01 -9.07 -5.78
C LEU A 50 -0.52 -10.16 -4.80
N ARG A 51 -0.08 -9.76 -3.62
CA ARG A 51 0.33 -10.66 -2.54
C ARG A 51 -0.54 -10.41 -1.31
N ARG A 52 -0.89 -11.48 -0.59
CA ARG A 52 -1.48 -11.36 0.75
C ARG A 52 -0.40 -10.92 1.73
N ILE A 53 -0.73 -9.96 2.57
CA ILE A 53 0.07 -9.51 3.70
C ILE A 53 -0.57 -10.03 4.98
N ASP A 54 0.18 -10.82 5.72
CA ASP A 54 -0.17 -11.32 7.05
C ASP A 54 1.05 -11.30 7.98
N TRP A 55 0.88 -11.78 9.22
CA TRP A 55 1.94 -11.77 10.22
C TRP A 55 3.16 -12.65 9.89
N SER A 56 3.08 -13.50 8.87
CA SER A 56 4.23 -14.27 8.36
C SER A 56 5.06 -13.51 7.30
N THR A 57 4.57 -12.36 6.85
CA THR A 57 5.27 -11.49 5.89
C THR A 57 6.59 -11.00 6.47
N PRO A 58 7.68 -10.92 5.67
CA PRO A 58 8.95 -10.37 6.13
C PRO A 58 8.82 -9.00 6.81
N ALA A 59 9.50 -8.83 7.94
CA ALA A 59 9.39 -7.64 8.78
C ALA A 59 9.76 -6.34 8.05
N ASN A 60 10.70 -6.39 7.10
CA ASN A 60 11.08 -5.23 6.27
C ASN A 60 9.92 -4.73 5.39
N ILE A 61 9.00 -5.61 4.97
CA ILE A 61 7.79 -5.22 4.23
C ILE A 61 6.76 -4.66 5.22
N LEU A 62 6.56 -5.33 6.36
CA LEU A 62 5.61 -4.88 7.38
C LEU A 62 5.95 -3.48 7.92
N GLU A 63 7.24 -3.17 8.12
CA GLU A 63 7.68 -1.83 8.53
C GLU A 63 7.30 -0.76 7.48
N LYS A 64 7.35 -1.09 6.18
CA LYS A 64 6.90 -0.19 5.12
C LYS A 64 5.39 0.03 5.17
N ILE A 65 4.60 -1.01 5.46
CA ILE A 65 3.14 -0.86 5.64
C ILE A 65 2.84 0.11 6.79
N ILE A 66 3.51 -0.04 7.94
CA ILE A 66 3.38 0.90 9.07
C ILE A 66 3.71 2.34 8.61
N ARG A 67 4.81 2.50 7.87
CA ARG A 67 5.29 3.82 7.41
C ARG A 67 4.37 4.48 6.39
N TYR A 68 3.75 3.71 5.50
CA TYR A 68 2.99 4.23 4.37
C TYR A 68 1.48 4.36 4.62
N GLU A 69 0.99 3.84 5.74
CA GLU A 69 -0.42 3.98 6.12
C GLU A 69 -0.79 5.45 6.37
N ALA A 70 -1.46 6.04 5.38
CA ALA A 70 -1.77 7.46 5.31
C ALA A 70 -3.23 7.80 5.71
N VAL A 71 -4.12 6.80 5.79
CA VAL A 71 -5.55 7.01 6.09
C VAL A 71 -5.82 6.88 7.59
N HIS A 72 -5.31 5.79 8.17
CA HIS A 72 -5.47 5.44 9.57
C HIS A 72 -4.12 5.05 10.17
N ALA A 73 -3.35 6.05 10.59
CA ALA A 73 -1.98 5.87 11.05
C ALA A 73 -1.81 4.64 11.97
N ILE A 74 -0.81 3.82 11.65
CA ILE A 74 -0.36 2.68 12.44
C ILE A 74 0.88 3.17 13.19
N HIS A 75 0.81 3.22 14.53
CA HIS A 75 1.91 3.78 15.32
C HIS A 75 2.82 2.69 15.87
N THR A 76 2.34 1.46 15.98
CA THR A 76 3.04 0.34 16.60
C THR A 76 2.90 -0.96 15.83
N TRP A 77 3.78 -1.92 16.13
CA TRP A 77 3.67 -3.29 15.63
C TRP A 77 2.38 -3.99 16.09
N ASP A 78 1.89 -3.66 17.30
CA ASP A 78 0.64 -4.22 17.82
C ASP A 78 -0.59 -3.65 17.07
N ASP A 79 -0.55 -2.38 16.65
CA ASP A 79 -1.57 -1.80 15.77
C ASP A 79 -1.64 -2.55 14.44
N LEU A 80 -0.48 -2.80 13.81
CA LEU A 80 -0.40 -3.56 12.57
C LEU A 80 -0.92 -4.99 12.77
N ARG A 81 -0.50 -5.65 13.85
CA ARG A 81 -0.90 -7.02 14.15
C ARG A 81 -2.41 -7.15 14.24
N ARG A 82 -3.09 -6.22 14.92
CA ARG A 82 -4.57 -6.17 15.01
C ARG A 82 -5.27 -6.02 13.66
N ARG A 83 -4.58 -5.49 12.64
CA ARG A 83 -5.11 -5.26 11.30
C ARG A 83 -4.81 -6.39 10.30
N ILE A 84 -3.93 -7.34 10.61
CA ILE A 84 -3.55 -8.39 9.66
C ILE A 84 -3.55 -9.81 10.23
N GLU A 85 -3.50 -9.98 11.55
CA GLU A 85 -3.52 -11.30 12.20
C GLU A 85 -4.94 -11.89 12.36
N PRO A 86 -5.97 -11.13 12.76
CA PRO A 86 -7.31 -11.69 12.91
C PRO A 86 -7.83 -12.29 11.61
N ALA A 87 -8.52 -13.42 11.69
CA ALA A 87 -8.99 -14.14 10.49
C ALA A 87 -9.97 -13.34 9.62
N ASP A 88 -10.66 -12.35 10.20
CA ASP A 88 -11.56 -11.43 9.51
C ASP A 88 -10.91 -10.10 9.11
N ARG A 89 -9.58 -10.06 9.13
CA ARG A 89 -8.79 -8.97 8.61
C ARG A 89 -7.90 -9.52 7.49
N LEU A 90 -7.96 -8.86 6.35
CA LEU A 90 -7.17 -9.21 5.18
C LEU A 90 -6.42 -7.97 4.75
N CYS A 91 -5.12 -8.12 4.50
CA CYS A 91 -4.33 -7.10 3.85
C CYS A 91 -3.72 -7.68 2.58
N TYR A 92 -3.72 -6.90 1.52
CA TYR A 92 -3.11 -7.26 0.24
C TYR A 92 -2.25 -6.10 -0.24
N ALA A 93 -1.16 -6.40 -0.93
CA ALA A 93 -0.34 -5.37 -1.55
C ALA A 93 0.09 -5.77 -2.96
N PHE A 94 0.15 -4.78 -3.84
CA PHE A 94 0.70 -4.90 -5.19
C PHE A 94 2.20 -4.63 -5.16
N PHE A 95 2.96 -5.54 -5.75
CA PHE A 95 4.40 -5.44 -5.91
C PHE A 95 4.76 -5.40 -7.38
N HIS A 96 5.85 -4.70 -7.69
CA HIS A 96 6.44 -4.70 -9.02
C HIS A 96 7.82 -5.35 -8.97
N PRO A 97 8.17 -6.28 -9.89
CA PRO A 97 9.42 -7.04 -9.82
C PRO A 97 10.68 -6.16 -9.86
N GLN A 98 10.58 -4.95 -10.43
CA GLN A 98 11.70 -4.02 -10.51
C GLN A 98 11.92 -3.15 -9.26
N LEU A 99 11.02 -3.23 -8.26
CA LEU A 99 11.18 -2.56 -6.97
C LEU A 99 11.34 -3.55 -5.80
N GLY A 100 11.45 -4.85 -6.09
CA GLY A 100 11.66 -5.88 -5.06
C GLY A 100 10.54 -5.90 -4.01
N ASP A 101 10.91 -5.66 -2.76
CA ASP A 101 10.04 -5.70 -1.57
C ASP A 101 9.32 -4.36 -1.30
N GLU A 102 9.06 -3.56 -2.33
CA GLU A 102 8.30 -2.31 -2.22
C GLU A 102 6.80 -2.55 -2.46
N PRO A 103 5.94 -2.39 -1.45
CA PRO A 103 4.49 -2.42 -1.65
C PRO A 103 4.06 -1.10 -2.30
N LEU A 104 3.62 -1.15 -3.56
CA LEU A 104 3.23 0.03 -4.33
C LEU A 104 1.86 0.59 -3.91
N ILE A 105 0.92 -0.33 -3.67
CA ILE A 105 -0.44 -0.07 -3.24
C ILE A 105 -0.75 -1.19 -2.27
N PHE A 106 -1.30 -0.89 -1.11
CA PHE A 106 -1.82 -1.93 -0.23
C PHE A 106 -3.24 -1.60 0.16
N VAL A 107 -3.99 -2.63 0.54
CA VAL A 107 -5.42 -2.55 0.75
C VAL A 107 -5.74 -3.31 2.01
N GLU A 108 -6.33 -2.63 2.98
CA GLU A 108 -6.85 -3.25 4.18
C GLU A 108 -8.36 -3.52 4.05
N VAL A 109 -8.75 -4.76 4.35
CA VAL A 109 -10.11 -5.27 4.21
C VAL A 109 -10.58 -5.91 5.51
N ALA A 110 -11.75 -5.49 5.98
CA ALA A 110 -12.45 -6.09 7.10
C ALA A 110 -13.57 -7.00 6.58
N LEU A 111 -13.59 -8.26 7.01
CA LEU A 111 -14.70 -9.17 6.78
C LEU A 111 -15.75 -8.96 7.88
N THR A 112 -16.97 -8.59 7.50
CA THR A 112 -18.06 -8.27 8.43
C THR A 112 -19.35 -9.00 8.04
N ARG A 113 -20.34 -8.98 8.94
CA ARG A 113 -21.70 -9.50 8.68
C ARG A 113 -22.66 -8.45 8.10
N ALA A 114 -22.26 -7.19 8.09
CA ALA A 114 -23.02 -6.04 7.61
C ALA A 114 -22.06 -4.88 7.30
N MET A 115 -22.53 -3.90 6.52
CA MET A 115 -21.79 -2.67 6.28
C MET A 115 -21.64 -1.87 7.59
N PRO A 116 -20.41 -1.48 7.99
CA PRO A 116 -20.20 -0.62 9.15
C PRO A 116 -20.72 0.79 8.88
N THR A 117 -21.11 1.51 9.93
CA THR A 117 -21.53 2.91 9.81
C THR A 117 -20.39 3.89 10.07
N THR A 118 -19.35 3.45 10.78
CA THR A 118 -18.18 4.24 11.14
C THR A 118 -16.89 3.42 11.05
N ILE A 119 -15.75 4.08 10.84
CA ILE A 119 -14.45 3.42 10.87
C ILE A 119 -14.08 2.90 12.27
N ALA A 120 -14.55 3.59 13.33
CA ALA A 120 -14.28 3.20 14.71
C ALA A 120 -14.78 1.78 15.03
N GLU A 121 -15.88 1.34 14.41
CA GLU A 121 -16.37 -0.04 14.52
C GLU A 121 -15.37 -1.09 14.00
N LEU A 122 -14.54 -0.71 13.00
CA LEU A 122 -13.54 -1.60 12.40
C LEU A 122 -12.21 -1.57 13.15
N LEU A 123 -11.84 -0.42 13.71
CA LEU A 123 -10.57 -0.20 14.40
C LEU A 123 -10.65 -0.41 15.93
N ALA A 124 -11.82 -0.70 16.48
CA ALA A 124 -11.99 -0.96 17.91
C ALA A 124 -11.08 -2.11 18.41
N ASP A 125 -10.34 -1.84 19.48
CA ASP A 125 -9.35 -2.74 20.08
C ASP A 125 -9.94 -4.08 20.52
N GLU A 126 -11.18 -4.06 21.03
CA GLU A 126 -11.88 -5.22 21.54
C GLU A 126 -13.12 -5.50 20.70
N ARG A 127 -12.92 -6.20 19.58
CA ARG A 127 -14.02 -6.73 18.75
C ARG A 127 -13.88 -8.24 18.59
N PRO A 128 -14.95 -9.03 18.81
CA PRO A 128 -14.91 -10.45 18.52
C PRO A 128 -14.73 -10.65 17.00
N PRO A 129 -13.71 -11.42 16.55
CA PRO A 129 -13.51 -11.67 15.14
C PRO A 129 -14.65 -12.52 14.57
N VAL A 130 -15.01 -12.25 13.31
CA VAL A 130 -16.01 -13.00 12.56
C VAL A 130 -15.32 -14.18 11.86
N PRO A 131 -15.77 -15.43 12.01
CA PRO A 131 -15.24 -16.51 11.19
C PRO A 131 -15.43 -16.20 9.70
N PRO A 132 -14.40 -16.29 8.82
CA PRO A 132 -14.50 -15.84 7.43
C PRO A 132 -15.67 -16.41 6.64
N ARG A 133 -16.04 -17.67 6.91
CA ARG A 133 -17.20 -18.35 6.29
C ARG A 133 -18.56 -17.78 6.70
N GLN A 134 -18.62 -16.99 7.76
CA GLN A 134 -19.81 -16.32 8.26
C GLN A 134 -19.86 -14.84 7.87
N ALA A 135 -18.79 -14.31 7.26
CA ALA A 135 -18.80 -12.95 6.73
C ALA A 135 -19.64 -12.88 5.46
N THR A 136 -20.39 -11.80 5.32
CA THR A 136 -21.28 -11.52 4.18
C THR A 136 -20.85 -10.27 3.43
N THR A 137 -19.93 -9.48 3.99
CA THR A 137 -19.45 -8.22 3.43
C THR A 137 -17.93 -8.13 3.59
N ALA A 138 -17.25 -7.69 2.54
CA ALA A 138 -15.85 -7.31 2.57
C ALA A 138 -15.76 -5.79 2.46
N VAL A 139 -15.23 -5.14 3.49
CA VAL A 139 -15.18 -3.68 3.60
C VAL A 139 -13.74 -3.22 3.38
N PHE A 140 -13.52 -2.50 2.28
CA PHE A 140 -12.26 -1.83 1.99
C PHE A 140 -12.20 -0.54 2.81
N TYR A 141 -11.33 -0.48 3.81
CA TYR A 141 -11.28 0.64 4.76
C TYR A 141 -9.96 1.42 4.75
N SER A 142 -8.93 0.93 4.05
CA SER A 142 -7.70 1.66 3.72
C SER A 142 -7.16 1.23 2.36
N ILE A 143 -6.63 2.18 1.56
CA ILE A 143 -5.97 2.00 0.25
C ILE A 143 -4.79 2.97 0.16
#